data_AF-A0A3M5RV81-F1
#
_entry.id   AF-A0A3M5RV81-F1
#
_cell.length_a   1.000
_cell.length_b   1.000
_cell.length_c   1.000
_cell.angle_alpha   90.00
_cell.angle_beta   90.00
_cell.angle_gamma   90.00
#
_symmetry.space_group_name_H-M   'P 1'
#
loop_
_entity.id
_entity.type
_entity.pdbx_description
1 polymer ?
#
loop_
_entity_poly.entity_id
_entity_poly.type
_entity_poly.pdbx_seq_one_letter_code
_entity_poly.pdbx_strand_id
1 'polypeptide(L)' 'MSKEIQACSSLWSLFRINTQPTENRMPSLLLASSSPYRRELLARLRLPFACKSPDIDESHRPGEAPHDLVQRLA' A
#
# COMPACT_ATOMS: atom_id res chain seq x y z
N MET A 1 29.72 -35.31 -23.94
CA MET A 1 30.97 -34.74 -23.38
C MET A 1 30.90 -33.24 -23.50
N SER A 2 30.65 -32.64 -22.34
CA SER A 2 30.45 -31.23 -22.07
C SER A 2 31.63 -30.39 -22.52
N LYS A 3 31.35 -29.25 -23.17
CA LYS A 3 32.27 -28.13 -23.22
C LYS A 3 31.62 -27.02 -22.42
N GLU A 4 31.93 -27.03 -21.13
CA GLU A 4 31.61 -25.99 -20.16
C GLU A 4 32.23 -24.67 -20.62
N ILE A 5 31.38 -23.70 -20.98
CA ILE A 5 31.80 -22.30 -21.03
C ILE A 5 31.69 -21.79 -19.59
N GLN A 6 32.82 -21.85 -18.92
CA GLN A 6 33.04 -21.34 -17.58
C GLN A 6 33.09 -19.80 -17.64
N ALA A 7 31.92 -19.16 -17.74
CA ALA A 7 31.79 -17.74 -17.46
C ALA A 7 31.83 -17.55 -15.94
N CYS A 8 32.97 -17.04 -15.49
CA CYS A 8 33.32 -16.74 -14.11
C CYS A 8 32.20 -15.98 -13.37
N SER A 9 31.63 -16.63 -12.35
CA SER A 9 30.48 -16.25 -11.53
C SER A 9 30.71 -15.07 -10.56
N SER A 10 31.69 -14.17 -10.77
CA SER A 10 32.12 -13.29 -9.65
C SER A 10 32.49 -11.84 -9.96
N LEU A 11 32.31 -11.31 -11.17
CA LEU A 11 32.64 -9.90 -11.43
C LEU A 11 31.75 -9.21 -12.48
N TRP A 12 30.47 -9.58 -12.59
CA TRP A 12 29.50 -8.62 -13.09
C TRP A 12 28.89 -7.88 -11.91
N SER A 13 29.48 -6.72 -11.67
CA SER A 13 29.03 -5.61 -10.84
C SER A 13 27.49 -5.51 -10.84
N LEU A 14 26.89 -6.23 -9.91
CA LEU A 14 25.46 -6.35 -9.64
C LEU A 14 24.88 -5.06 -9.05
N PHE A 15 25.54 -3.92 -9.29
CA PHE A 15 24.97 -2.57 -9.20
C PHE A 15 24.03 -2.31 -10.40
N ARG A 16 23.19 -3.29 -10.74
CA ARG A 16 21.95 -3.00 -11.43
C ARG A 16 20.96 -2.54 -10.37
N ILE A 17 21.09 -1.28 -9.95
CA ILE A 17 19.91 -0.51 -9.58
C ILE A 17 19.15 -0.28 -10.89
N ASN A 18 18.55 -1.34 -11.41
CA ASN A 18 17.63 -1.29 -12.52
C ASN A 18 16.27 -0.89 -11.91
N THR A 19 16.12 0.38 -11.59
CA THR A 19 14.78 0.98 -11.47
C THR A 19 14.22 1.08 -12.89
N GLN A 20 13.51 0.05 -13.35
CA GLN A 20 12.69 0.05 -14.56
C GLN A 20 11.54 -0.95 -14.39
N PRO A 21 10.28 -0.70 -14.82
CA PRO A 21 9.63 0.55 -15.19
C PRO A 21 8.54 0.95 -14.18
N THR A 22 8.12 2.21 -14.21
CA THR A 22 6.87 2.68 -13.59
C THR A 22 5.67 2.15 -14.39
N GLU A 23 5.32 0.88 -14.25
CA GLU A 23 4.06 0.33 -14.76
C GLU A 23 3.41 -0.60 -13.73
N ASN A 24 2.90 0.00 -12.67
CA ASN A 24 1.66 -0.48 -12.06
C ASN A 24 0.79 0.76 -11.86
N ARG A 25 -0.07 1.08 -12.82
CA ARG A 25 -1.01 2.21 -12.76
C ARG A 25 -2.15 1.95 -11.77
N MET A 26 -1.99 1.02 -10.84
CA MET A 26 -2.90 0.80 -9.73
C MET A 26 -2.42 1.69 -8.57
N PRO A 27 -3.20 2.71 -8.19
CA PRO A 27 -2.83 3.55 -7.05
C PRO A 27 -2.65 2.68 -5.81
N SER A 28 -1.62 2.98 -5.02
CA SER A 28 -1.38 2.29 -3.76
C SER A 28 -2.57 2.50 -2.83
N LEU A 29 -3.11 1.41 -2.29
CA LEU A 29 -4.25 1.47 -1.38
C LEU A 29 -3.79 1.94 0.00
N LEU A 30 -4.47 2.94 0.57
CA LEU A 30 -4.22 3.46 1.92
C LEU A 30 -5.47 3.29 2.77
N LEU A 31 -5.34 2.59 3.90
CA LEU A 31 -6.35 2.54 4.95
C LEU A 31 -6.16 3.76 5.87
N ALA A 32 -7.02 4.77 5.71
CA ALA A 32 -7.08 5.96 6.56
C ALA A 32 -7.85 5.69 7.86
N SER A 33 -7.45 4.66 8.61
CA SER A 33 -8.11 4.27 9.86
C SER A 33 -7.11 3.64 10.83
N SER A 34 -7.16 4.03 12.10
CA SER A 34 -6.39 3.40 13.19
C SER A 34 -7.01 2.08 13.70
N SER A 35 -8.26 1.78 13.34
CA SER A 35 -8.99 0.60 13.82
C SER A 35 -8.33 -0.73 13.41
N PRO A 36 -7.99 -1.62 14.37
CA PRO A 36 -7.43 -2.94 14.07
C PRO A 36 -8.44 -3.82 13.31
N TYR A 37 -9.72 -3.74 13.65
CA TYR A 37 -10.77 -4.50 12.98
C TYR A 37 -10.89 -4.16 11.49
N ARG A 38 -10.85 -2.87 11.12
CA ARG A 38 -10.88 -2.46 9.70
C ARG A 38 -9.65 -2.95 8.93
N ARG A 39 -8.48 -3.00 9.58
CA ARG A 39 -7.25 -3.56 8.99
C ARG A 39 -7.40 -5.04 8.70
N GLU A 40 -7.91 -5.82 9.66
CA GLU A 40 -8.17 -7.24 9.48
C GLU A 40 -9.20 -7.51 8.39
N LEU A 41 -10.26 -6.70 8.31
CA LEU A 41 -11.27 -6.80 7.28
C LEU A 41 -10.67 -6.55 5.89
N LEU A 42 -9.90 -5.47 5.73
CA LEU A 42 -9.26 -5.13 4.45
C LEU A 42 -8.20 -6.15 4.03
N ALA A 43 -7.47 -6.74 4.99
CA ALA A 43 -6.49 -7.79 4.75
C ALA A 43 -7.09 -9.05 4.09
N ARG A 44 -8.40 -9.31 4.27
CA ARG A 44 -9.09 -10.42 3.60
C ARG A 44 -9.12 -10.29 2.08
N LEU A 45 -9.00 -9.07 1.54
CA LEU A 45 -8.93 -8.82 0.10
C LEU A 45 -7.58 -9.23 -0.51
N ARG A 46 -6.58 -9.53 0.32
CA ARG A 46 -5.21 -9.92 -0.12
C ARG A 46 -4.55 -8.91 -1.06
N LEU A 47 -4.93 -7.64 -0.94
CA LEU A 47 -4.31 -6.53 -1.66
C LEU A 47 -3.22 -5.90 -0.78
N PRO A 48 -2.11 -5.42 -1.38
CA PRO A 48 -1.14 -4.61 -0.65
C PRO A 48 -1.76 -3.26 -0.29
N PHE A 49 -1.70 -2.87 0.97
CA PHE A 49 -2.14 -1.55 1.43
C PHE A 49 -1.25 -1.03 2.57
N ALA A 50 -1.18 0.29 2.69
CA ALA A 50 -0.57 0.97 3.84
C ALA A 50 -1.67 1.39 4.83
N CYS A 51 -1.32 1.61 6.09
CA CYS A 51 -2.25 2.07 7.13
C CYS A 51 -1.74 3.39 7.71
N LYS A 52 -2.62 4.39 7.82
CA LYS A 52 -2.32 5.67 8.48
C LYS A 52 -3.55 6.15 9.22
N SER A 53 -3.39 6.61 10.46
CA SER A 53 -4.51 7.24 11.18
C SER A 53 -4.80 8.61 10.55
N PRO A 54 -6.07 8.96 10.30
CA PRO A 54 -6.41 10.31 9.93
C PRO A 54 -6.20 11.24 11.13
N ASP A 55 -5.81 12.48 10.84
CA ASP A 55 -5.67 13.56 11.81
C ASP A 55 -6.73 14.61 11.46
N ILE A 56 -7.97 14.32 11.85
CA ILE A 56 -9.16 15.13 11.54
C ILE A 56 -10.03 15.29 12.78
N ASP A 57 -10.81 16.36 12.82
CA ASP A 57 -11.81 16.57 13.86
C ASP A 57 -13.10 15.81 13.52
N GLU A 58 -13.40 14.80 14.33
CA GLU A 58 -14.60 13.95 14.21
C GLU A 58 -15.83 14.55 14.91
N SER A 59 -15.72 15.74 15.52
CA SER A 59 -16.82 16.35 16.26
C SER A 59 -18.06 16.58 15.41
N HIS A 60 -19.23 16.37 16.02
CA HIS A 60 -20.53 16.65 15.43
C HIS A 60 -20.71 18.15 15.22
N ARG A 61 -21.26 18.55 14.07
CA ARG A 61 -21.70 19.93 13.85
C ARG A 61 -23.13 20.12 14.38
N PRO A 62 -23.50 21.34 14.84
CA PRO A 62 -24.86 21.60 15.29
C PRO A 62 -25.89 21.32 14.19
N GLY A 63 -26.92 20.54 14.50
CA GLY A 63 -27.99 20.18 13.57
C GLY A 63 -27.61 19.15 12.49
N GLU A 64 -26.40 18.59 12.53
CA GLU A 64 -25.96 17.56 11.58
C GLU A 64 -26.62 16.21 11.89
N ALA A 65 -27.26 15.60 10.88
CA ALA A 65 -27.85 14.28 11.05
C ALA A 65 -26.75 13.20 11.16
N PRO A 66 -26.99 12.08 11.85
CA PRO A 66 -26.00 11.01 11.99
C PRO A 66 -25.48 10.45 10.65
N HIS A 67 -26.34 10.38 9.63
CA HIS A 67 -25.94 9.95 8.29
C HIS A 67 -24.95 10.91 7.63
N ASP A 68 -25.25 12.22 7.71
CA ASP A 68 -24.44 13.27 7.10
C ASP A 68 -23.06 13.37 7.75
N LEU A 69 -23.00 13.20 9.08
CA LEU A 69 -21.74 13.11 9.81
C LEU A 69 -20.86 11.98 9.28
N VAL A 70 -21.41 10.75 9.23
CA VAL A 70 -20.64 9.57 8.81
C VAL A 70 -20.19 9.73 7.37
N GLN A 71 -21.04 10.25 6.49
CA GLN A 71 -20.68 10.52 5.10
C GLN A 71 -19.57 11.59 4.98
N ARG A 72 -19.59 12.62 5.84
CA ARG A 72 -18.55 13.65 5.85
C ARG A 72 -17.20 13.12 6.34
N LEU A 73 -17.19 12.18 7.27
CA LEU A 73 -15.97 11.66 7.91
C LEU A 73 -15.37 10.42 7.21
N ALA A 74 -16.13 9.75 6.35
CA ALA A 74 -15.75 8.49 5.70
C ALA A 74 -14.72 8.63 4.57
#